data_AF-A0A2V9QRH1-F1
#
_entry.id   AF-A0A2V9QRH1-F1
#
_cell.length_a   1.000
_cell.length_b   1.000
_cell.length_c   1.000
_cell.angle_alpha   90.00
_cell.angle_beta   90.00
_cell.angle_gamma   90.00
#
_symmetry.space_group_name_H-M   'P 1'
#
loop_
_entity.id
_entity.type
_entity.pdbx_description
1 polymer ?
#
loop_
_entity_poly.entity_id
_entity_poly.type
_entity_poly.pdbx_seq_one_letter_code
_entity_poly.pdbx_strand_id
1 'polypeptide(L)'
;MTRDRIDARTATSLRVVTSDGRDDEQSDAFIASPPSRREEHFHWGRALFESFTFLAIEQAYVVKDDYRWVVVENGVPFNHYWRDYKQSLSTWIHSGWDDGDPVLYSYVGHPVQGALTEYIQIQNDPKGRDLELSNTKAYWHSRLKALAWNAVYSTQWNIGPLSELTVEKYGTSARQPWNKDGSWPCTHKPCVTGVGQVDLVTTPVGGFAWQLTEDFLDKEIARRVEGATQNHFLVDLTRCALNPIRGGANILHGKSPWYRASRDARKIYFMHHFPGNTPGHGGE
;
A
#
# COMPACT_ATOMS: atom_id res chain seq x y z
N MET A 1 -32.33 -39.42 -5.36
CA MET A 1 -32.94 -39.48 -6.71
C MET A 1 -33.20 -38.06 -7.18
N THR A 2 -32.65 -37.77 -8.34
CA THR A 2 -32.47 -36.52 -9.08
C THR A 2 -33.73 -35.67 -9.23
N ARG A 3 -33.58 -34.34 -9.10
CA ARG A 3 -34.48 -33.36 -9.73
C ARG A 3 -33.62 -32.43 -10.58
N ASP A 4 -33.67 -32.67 -11.89
CA ASP A 4 -33.20 -31.77 -12.92
C ASP A 4 -34.00 -30.47 -12.92
N ARG A 5 -33.30 -29.36 -13.09
CA ARG A 5 -33.84 -28.02 -13.27
C ARG A 5 -33.45 -27.59 -14.69
N ILE A 6 -34.43 -27.50 -15.58
CA ILE A 6 -34.27 -26.93 -16.92
C ILE A 6 -34.80 -25.50 -16.92
N ASP A 7 -34.00 -24.63 -17.52
CA ASP A 7 -34.17 -23.20 -17.77
C ASP A 7 -35.43 -22.82 -18.56
N ALA A 8 -35.93 -21.61 -18.31
CA ALA A 8 -36.55 -20.78 -19.34
C ALA A 8 -36.42 -19.30 -18.97
N ARG A 9 -35.48 -18.59 -19.61
CA ARG A 9 -35.49 -17.13 -19.71
C ARG A 9 -36.47 -16.74 -20.81
N THR A 10 -37.56 -16.06 -20.46
CA THR A 10 -38.47 -15.44 -21.43
C THR A 10 -37.99 -14.01 -21.69
N ALA A 11 -37.49 -13.75 -22.90
CA ALA A 11 -37.26 -12.40 -23.40
C ALA A 11 -38.58 -11.87 -23.99
N THR A 12 -39.09 -10.77 -23.45
CA THR A 12 -40.27 -10.07 -23.98
C THR A 12 -39.83 -9.19 -25.16
N SER A 13 -40.22 -9.57 -26.38
CA SER A 13 -40.06 -8.73 -27.57
C SER A 13 -41.23 -7.76 -27.66
N LEU A 14 -40.95 -6.46 -27.58
CA LEU A 14 -41.93 -5.41 -27.89
C LEU A 14 -41.82 -5.10 -29.39
N ARG A 15 -42.86 -5.45 -30.18
CA ARG A 15 -42.96 -5.05 -31.58
C ARG A 15 -43.71 -3.72 -31.69
N VAL A 16 -43.02 -2.67 -32.13
CA VAL A 16 -43.66 -1.47 -32.66
C VAL A 16 -43.89 -1.71 -34.15
N VAL A 17 -45.15 -1.86 -34.55
CA VAL A 17 -45.54 -1.93 -35.96
C VAL A 17 -45.70 -0.50 -36.46
N THR A 18 -44.83 -0.07 -37.36
CA THR A 18 -45.09 1.11 -38.20
C THR A 18 -45.42 0.59 -39.61
N SER A 19 -46.58 0.98 -40.11
CA SER A 19 -47.00 0.70 -41.47
C SER A 19 -46.46 1.79 -42.39
N ASP A 20 -45.40 1.51 -43.12
CA ASP A 20 -45.29 2.01 -44.49
C ASP A 20 -44.33 1.14 -45.29
N GLY A 21 -44.75 0.82 -46.51
CA GLY A 21 -44.03 -0.10 -47.39
C GLY A 21 -42.82 0.59 -48.02
N ARG A 22 -41.63 0.05 -47.75
CA ARG A 22 -40.45 0.07 -48.64
C ARG A 22 -39.47 -0.98 -48.15
N ASP A 23 -39.00 -1.79 -49.09
CA ASP A 23 -37.97 -2.81 -48.89
C ASP A 23 -36.66 -2.13 -48.51
N ASP A 24 -36.32 -2.12 -47.23
CA ASP A 24 -34.99 -1.72 -46.76
C ASP A 24 -34.39 -2.83 -45.89
N GLU A 25 -33.16 -3.16 -46.28
CA GLU A 25 -32.24 -4.15 -45.72
C GLU A 25 -32.26 -4.17 -44.19
N GLN A 26 -32.63 -5.33 -43.64
CA GLN A 26 -32.71 -5.62 -42.21
C GLN A 26 -31.30 -5.56 -41.60
N SER A 27 -30.87 -4.35 -41.25
CA SER A 27 -29.72 -4.12 -40.39
C SER A 27 -30.17 -4.34 -38.94
N ASP A 28 -30.17 -5.61 -38.53
CA ASP A 28 -30.24 -6.01 -37.13
C ASP A 28 -28.97 -5.52 -36.42
N ALA A 29 -28.96 -4.25 -36.04
CA ALA A 29 -27.98 -3.69 -35.13
C ALA A 29 -28.24 -4.31 -33.74
N PHE A 30 -27.62 -5.48 -33.51
CA PHE A 30 -27.46 -6.02 -32.17
C PHE A 30 -26.73 -4.97 -31.33
N ILE A 31 -27.47 -4.25 -30.48
CA ILE A 31 -26.86 -3.51 -29.37
C ILE A 31 -26.28 -4.57 -28.44
N ALA A 32 -25.02 -4.91 -28.68
CA ALA A 32 -24.24 -5.73 -27.76
C ALA A 32 -24.20 -4.98 -26.43
N SER A 33 -24.93 -5.50 -25.42
CA SER A 33 -24.72 -5.09 -24.04
C SER A 33 -23.21 -5.10 -23.77
N PRO A 34 -22.63 -4.02 -23.22
CA PRO A 34 -21.20 -4.00 -22.94
C PRO A 34 -20.87 -5.25 -22.12
N PRO A 35 -19.76 -5.95 -22.44
CA PRO A 35 -19.40 -7.17 -21.71
C PRO A 35 -19.41 -6.83 -20.23
N SER A 36 -20.12 -7.64 -19.43
CA SER A 36 -20.10 -7.49 -17.98
C SER A 36 -18.64 -7.44 -17.56
N ARG A 37 -18.20 -6.29 -16.99
CA ARG A 37 -16.83 -6.18 -16.49
C ARG A 37 -16.65 -7.34 -15.53
N ARG A 38 -15.76 -8.28 -15.87
CA ARG A 38 -15.39 -9.38 -14.97
C ARG A 38 -15.09 -8.76 -13.61
N GLU A 39 -15.62 -9.35 -12.55
CA GLU A 39 -15.32 -8.88 -11.20
C GLU A 39 -13.81 -8.90 -11.00
N GLU A 40 -13.24 -7.73 -10.72
CA GLU A 40 -11.82 -7.60 -10.45
C GLU A 40 -11.57 -8.04 -9.01
N HIS A 41 -10.64 -8.96 -8.82
CA HIS A 41 -10.26 -9.48 -7.51
C HIS A 41 -9.03 -8.75 -6.97
N PHE A 42 -8.74 -8.93 -5.67
CA PHE A 42 -7.53 -8.39 -5.08
C PHE A 42 -6.27 -8.88 -5.82
N HIS A 43 -5.37 -7.96 -6.14
CA HIS A 43 -4.18 -8.23 -6.93
C HIS A 43 -3.03 -8.79 -6.09
N TRP A 44 -3.18 -10.02 -5.60
CA TRP A 44 -2.22 -10.67 -4.69
C TRP A 44 -0.77 -10.65 -5.17
N GLY A 45 -0.50 -11.09 -6.40
CA GLY A 45 0.88 -11.18 -6.90
C GLY A 45 1.59 -9.83 -6.92
N ARG A 46 0.84 -8.77 -7.24
CA ARG A 46 1.36 -7.41 -7.28
C ARG A 46 1.52 -6.82 -5.87
N ALA A 47 0.53 -6.98 -5.00
CA ALA A 47 0.60 -6.54 -3.61
C ALA A 47 1.80 -7.18 -2.88
N LEU A 48 2.02 -8.48 -3.07
CA LEU A 48 3.16 -9.19 -2.49
C LEU A 48 4.49 -8.71 -3.07
N PHE A 49 4.57 -8.46 -4.38
CA PHE A 49 5.77 -7.93 -5.00
C PHE A 49 6.11 -6.51 -4.52
N GLU A 50 5.12 -5.62 -4.40
CA GLU A 50 5.29 -4.27 -3.88
C GLU A 50 5.72 -4.29 -2.41
N SER A 51 5.07 -5.11 -1.58
CA SER A 51 5.46 -5.34 -0.19
C SER A 51 6.90 -5.88 -0.07
N PHE A 52 7.28 -6.86 -0.89
CA PHE A 52 8.63 -7.42 -0.89
C PHE A 52 9.69 -6.41 -1.36
N THR A 53 9.36 -5.62 -2.38
CA THR A 53 10.25 -4.56 -2.88
C THR A 53 10.49 -3.53 -1.79
N PHE A 54 9.44 -3.12 -1.09
CA PHE A 54 9.56 -2.22 0.05
C PHE A 54 10.42 -2.83 1.16
N LEU A 55 10.16 -4.10 1.50
CA LEU A 55 10.92 -4.82 2.53
C LEU A 55 12.41 -4.87 2.19
N ALA A 56 12.75 -5.13 0.91
CA ALA A 56 14.13 -5.18 0.46
C ALA A 56 14.84 -3.81 0.58
N ILE A 57 14.11 -2.71 0.32
CA ILE A 57 14.64 -1.34 0.49
C ILE A 57 14.91 -1.05 1.96
N GLU A 58 13.96 -1.38 2.84
CA GLU A 58 14.12 -1.20 4.29
C GLU A 58 15.29 -2.03 4.82
N GLN A 59 15.39 -3.30 4.42
CA GLN A 59 16.49 -4.17 4.78
C GLN A 59 17.85 -3.64 4.28
N ALA A 60 17.90 -3.06 3.07
CA ALA A 60 19.11 -2.43 2.56
C ALA A 60 19.52 -1.20 3.40
N TYR A 61 18.54 -0.41 3.86
CA TYR A 61 18.79 0.71 4.76
C TYR A 61 19.35 0.24 6.11
N VAL A 62 18.73 -0.77 6.71
CA VAL A 62 19.18 -1.38 7.97
C VAL A 62 20.60 -1.95 7.84
N VAL A 63 20.88 -2.73 6.80
CA VAL A 63 22.23 -3.27 6.55
C VAL A 63 23.26 -2.16 6.39
N LYS A 64 22.90 -1.04 5.76
CA LYS A 64 23.79 0.11 5.60
C LYS A 64 24.11 0.77 6.94
N ASP A 65 23.09 1.07 7.75
CA ASP A 65 23.26 1.82 8.99
C ASP A 65 23.89 0.96 10.10
N ASP A 66 23.53 -0.31 10.15
CA ASP A 66 23.94 -1.25 11.21
C ASP A 66 24.88 -2.36 10.73
N TYR A 67 25.63 -2.08 9.64
CA TYR A 67 26.56 -3.01 9.00
C TYR A 67 27.51 -3.69 10.00
N ARG A 68 28.01 -2.93 10.99
CA ARG A 68 28.90 -3.44 12.04
C ARG A 68 28.30 -4.63 12.78
N TRP A 69 27.01 -4.62 13.07
CA TRP A 69 26.32 -5.69 13.79
C TRP A 69 26.01 -6.87 12.87
N VAL A 70 25.64 -6.59 11.62
CA VAL A 70 25.40 -7.61 10.59
C VAL A 70 26.61 -8.55 10.48
N VAL A 71 27.83 -8.01 10.55
CA VAL A 71 29.09 -8.76 10.35
C VAL A 71 29.91 -8.97 11.63
N VAL A 72 29.32 -8.71 12.82
CA VAL A 72 30.04 -8.72 14.11
C VAL A 72 30.76 -10.05 14.41
N GLU A 73 30.27 -11.15 13.86
CA GLU A 73 30.87 -12.47 14.02
C GLU A 73 31.75 -12.84 12.83
N ASN A 74 33.02 -12.44 12.89
CA ASN A 74 34.08 -12.78 11.92
C ASN A 74 33.85 -12.24 10.51
N GLY A 75 33.11 -11.14 10.32
CA GLY A 75 32.94 -10.53 9.00
C GLY A 75 31.91 -11.24 8.11
N VAL A 76 31.21 -12.27 8.62
CA VAL A 76 30.25 -13.06 7.85
C VAL A 76 28.82 -12.61 8.18
N PRO A 77 28.11 -11.96 7.23
CA PRO A 77 26.71 -11.61 7.40
C PRO A 77 25.86 -12.84 7.76
N PHE A 78 24.90 -12.67 8.67
CA PHE A 78 23.94 -13.71 9.05
C PHE A 78 24.56 -15.02 9.57
N ASN A 79 25.82 -14.97 10.05
CA ASN A 79 26.40 -16.11 10.74
C ASN A 79 25.54 -16.48 11.96
N HIS A 80 25.30 -17.78 12.15
CA HIS A 80 24.44 -18.34 13.19
C HIS A 80 22.99 -17.81 13.23
N TYR A 81 22.44 -17.38 12.09
CA TYR A 81 21.09 -16.83 11.94
C TYR A 81 20.01 -17.45 12.86
N TRP A 82 19.86 -18.79 12.86
CA TRP A 82 18.81 -19.45 13.66
C TRP A 82 19.03 -19.37 15.17
N ARG A 83 20.29 -19.33 15.62
CA ARG A 83 20.62 -19.13 17.03
C ARG A 83 20.26 -17.70 17.43
N ASP A 84 20.69 -16.74 16.62
CA ASP A 84 20.49 -15.30 16.87
C ASP A 84 19.00 -14.98 16.87
N TYR A 85 18.25 -15.43 15.86
CA TYR A 85 16.80 -15.25 15.79
C TYR A 85 16.06 -15.80 17.02
N LYS A 86 16.40 -17.02 17.47
CA LYS A 86 15.79 -17.59 18.68
C LYS A 86 16.14 -16.80 19.94
N GLN A 87 17.37 -16.29 20.03
CA GLN A 87 17.79 -15.48 21.16
C GLN A 87 17.03 -14.14 21.18
N SER A 88 17.00 -13.45 20.04
CA SER A 88 16.26 -12.21 19.86
C SER A 88 14.77 -12.36 20.20
N LEU A 89 14.12 -13.42 19.71
CA LEU A 89 12.71 -13.69 20.01
C LEU A 89 12.48 -13.96 21.50
N SER A 90 13.38 -14.72 22.14
CA SER A 90 13.32 -14.93 23.59
C SER A 90 13.46 -13.61 24.35
N THR A 91 14.39 -12.75 23.95
CA THR A 91 14.57 -11.43 24.55
C THR A 91 13.34 -10.57 24.30
N TRP A 92 12.76 -10.60 23.10
CA TRP A 92 11.56 -9.84 22.75
C TRP A 92 10.33 -10.23 23.59
N ILE A 93 10.12 -11.53 23.84
CA ILE A 93 9.04 -12.01 24.73
C ILE A 93 9.16 -11.42 26.15
N HIS A 94 10.39 -11.16 26.59
CA HIS A 94 10.69 -10.55 27.89
C HIS A 94 10.94 -9.04 27.82
N SER A 95 10.98 -8.48 26.62
CA SER A 95 11.10 -7.05 26.38
C SER A 95 9.76 -6.43 26.68
N GLY A 96 9.77 -5.37 27.49
CA GLY A 96 8.54 -4.66 27.81
C GLY A 96 7.99 -3.92 26.59
N TRP A 97 7.26 -2.84 26.86
CA TRP A 97 6.74 -1.99 25.81
C TRP A 97 7.85 -1.31 24.98
N ASP A 98 8.85 -0.78 25.67
CA ASP A 98 9.90 0.10 25.13
C ASP A 98 11.05 -0.69 24.49
N ASP A 99 11.34 -0.41 23.22
CA ASP A 99 12.46 -0.96 22.44
C ASP A 99 13.77 -0.18 22.62
N GLY A 100 13.68 1.07 23.09
CA GLY A 100 14.81 1.98 23.26
C GLY A 100 15.09 2.89 22.08
N ASP A 101 14.20 2.92 21.08
CA ASP A 101 14.34 3.79 19.92
C ASP A 101 14.02 5.25 20.25
N PRO A 102 14.64 6.22 19.55
CA PRO A 102 14.26 7.62 19.70
C PRO A 102 12.79 7.80 19.30
N VAL A 103 12.06 8.62 20.06
CA VAL A 103 10.62 8.89 19.84
C VAL A 103 10.28 9.22 18.38
N LEU A 104 11.18 9.88 17.64
CA LEU A 104 10.95 10.18 16.23
C LEU A 104 10.85 8.91 15.35
N TYR A 105 11.63 7.88 15.63
CA TYR A 105 11.57 6.62 14.88
C TYR A 105 10.32 5.82 15.27
N SER A 106 10.09 5.58 16.56
CA SER A 106 8.94 4.81 17.05
C SER A 106 7.57 5.46 16.79
N TYR A 107 7.51 6.80 16.67
CA TYR A 107 6.25 7.54 16.54
C TYR A 107 6.10 8.34 15.24
N VAL A 108 7.10 8.35 14.36
CA VAL A 108 6.96 8.94 13.01
C VAL A 108 7.47 7.99 11.93
N GLY A 109 8.68 7.44 12.07
CA GLY A 109 9.27 6.50 11.10
C GLY A 109 8.41 5.26 10.87
N HIS A 110 8.18 4.48 11.92
CA HIS A 110 7.34 3.28 11.85
C HIS A 110 5.89 3.60 11.42
N PRO A 111 5.22 4.64 11.95
CA PRO A 111 3.93 5.06 11.40
C PRO A 111 3.93 5.38 9.89
N VAL A 112 4.96 6.06 9.36
CA VAL A 112 5.07 6.33 7.92
C VAL A 112 5.22 5.04 7.11
N GLN A 113 6.04 4.12 7.61
CA GLN A 113 6.24 2.77 7.07
C GLN A 113 4.91 2.01 7.03
N GLY A 114 4.15 2.03 8.13
CA GLY A 114 2.82 1.49 8.22
C GLY A 114 1.88 2.05 7.15
N ALA A 115 1.73 3.37 7.08
CA ALA A 115 0.85 4.02 6.10
C ALA A 115 1.20 3.69 4.65
N LEU A 116 2.49 3.51 4.32
CA LEU A 116 2.92 3.10 2.99
C LEU A 116 2.42 1.70 2.64
N THR A 117 2.53 0.74 3.58
CA THR A 117 2.03 -0.64 3.39
C THR A 117 0.50 -0.69 3.29
N GLU A 118 -0.20 0.20 3.99
CA GLU A 118 -1.64 0.34 3.87
C GLU A 118 -2.03 0.83 2.46
N TYR A 119 -1.29 1.78 1.88
CA TYR A 119 -1.54 2.21 0.52
C TYR A 119 -1.23 1.12 -0.52
N ILE A 120 -0.21 0.27 -0.30
CA ILE A 120 0.01 -0.93 -1.13
C ILE A 120 -1.25 -1.81 -1.12
N GLN A 121 -1.84 -2.08 0.05
CA GLN A 121 -3.08 -2.86 0.15
C GLN A 121 -4.21 -2.19 -0.64
N ILE A 122 -4.44 -0.90 -0.44
CA ILE A 122 -5.55 -0.17 -1.05
C ILE A 122 -5.43 -0.16 -2.57
N GLN A 123 -4.24 0.11 -3.12
CA GLN A 123 -4.02 0.21 -4.56
C GLN A 123 -4.24 -1.12 -5.29
N ASN A 124 -4.01 -2.23 -4.59
CA ASN A 124 -4.24 -3.59 -5.09
C ASN A 124 -5.64 -4.13 -4.79
N ASP A 125 -6.50 -3.37 -4.12
CA ASP A 125 -7.90 -3.69 -3.86
C ASP A 125 -8.83 -2.92 -4.80
N PRO A 126 -9.45 -3.58 -5.81
CA PRO A 126 -10.34 -2.91 -6.76
C PRO A 126 -11.53 -2.20 -6.11
N LYS A 127 -11.98 -2.67 -4.95
CA LYS A 127 -13.10 -2.05 -4.20
C LYS A 127 -12.63 -0.88 -3.34
N GLY A 128 -11.33 -0.77 -3.06
CA GLY A 128 -10.74 0.23 -2.17
C GLY A 128 -10.01 1.37 -2.88
N ARG A 129 -9.35 1.10 -4.01
CA ARG A 129 -8.42 2.02 -4.67
C ARG A 129 -9.04 3.35 -5.13
N ASP A 130 -10.32 3.33 -5.50
CA ASP A 130 -11.04 4.49 -6.02
C ASP A 130 -11.83 5.24 -4.93
N LEU A 131 -11.75 4.79 -3.68
CA LEU A 131 -12.47 5.41 -2.57
C LEU A 131 -11.72 6.63 -2.02
N GLU A 132 -12.45 7.74 -1.93
CA GLU A 132 -12.02 8.96 -1.23
C GLU A 132 -12.63 9.02 0.17
N LEU A 133 -12.06 9.88 1.03
CA LEU A 133 -12.53 10.06 2.40
C LEU A 133 -14.05 10.29 2.44
N SER A 134 -14.77 9.34 3.02
CA SER A 134 -16.22 9.40 3.16
C SER A 134 -16.67 8.60 4.37
N ASN A 135 -17.77 9.01 4.99
CA ASN A 135 -18.33 8.26 6.11
C ASN A 135 -19.23 7.12 5.61
N THR A 136 -18.65 6.20 4.83
CA THR A 136 -19.37 5.06 4.25
C THR A 136 -18.79 3.75 4.75
N LYS A 137 -19.63 2.71 4.82
CA LYS A 137 -19.17 1.35 5.16
C LYS A 137 -18.08 0.87 4.20
N ALA A 138 -18.18 1.22 2.91
CA ALA A 138 -17.20 0.84 1.90
C ALA A 138 -15.81 1.43 2.20
N TYR A 139 -15.76 2.73 2.52
CA TYR A 139 -14.52 3.42 2.88
C TYR A 139 -13.87 2.81 4.11
N TRP A 140 -14.60 2.74 5.23
CA TRP A 140 -14.05 2.22 6.48
C TRP A 140 -13.62 0.75 6.35
N HIS A 141 -14.39 -0.08 5.65
CA HIS A 141 -14.01 -1.46 5.40
C HIS A 141 -12.74 -1.58 4.54
N SER A 142 -12.52 -0.67 3.58
CA SER A 142 -11.25 -0.62 2.83
C SER A 142 -10.09 -0.25 3.73
N ARG A 143 -10.20 0.81 4.55
CA ARG A 143 -9.09 1.26 5.39
C ARG A 143 -8.78 0.28 6.53
N LEU A 144 -9.78 -0.43 7.06
CA LEU A 144 -9.56 -1.50 8.04
C LEU A 144 -8.85 -2.73 7.44
N LYS A 145 -9.09 -3.07 6.17
CA LYS A 145 -8.29 -4.10 5.48
C LYS A 145 -6.84 -3.65 5.27
N ALA A 146 -6.64 -2.36 4.98
CA ALA A 146 -5.32 -1.77 4.85
C ALA A 146 -4.56 -1.83 6.19
N LEU A 147 -5.21 -1.42 7.28
CA LEU A 147 -4.70 -1.56 8.65
C LEU A 147 -4.33 -3.01 8.98
N ALA A 148 -5.17 -3.98 8.62
CA ALA A 148 -4.87 -5.40 8.84
C ALA A 148 -3.65 -5.87 8.04
N TRP A 149 -3.48 -5.41 6.80
CA TRP A 149 -2.30 -5.70 5.99
C TRP A 149 -1.03 -5.11 6.61
N ASN A 150 -1.10 -3.87 7.07
CA ASN A 150 -0.03 -3.20 7.80
C ASN A 150 0.32 -3.95 9.09
N ALA A 151 -0.66 -4.37 9.89
CA ALA A 151 -0.41 -5.17 11.09
C ALA A 151 0.35 -6.47 10.78
N VAL A 152 0.00 -7.17 9.70
CA VAL A 152 0.74 -8.37 9.26
C VAL A 152 2.15 -8.02 8.79
N TYR A 153 2.28 -6.97 7.98
CA TYR A 153 3.57 -6.54 7.45
C TYR A 153 4.53 -6.08 8.55
N SER A 154 4.08 -5.19 9.43
CA SER A 154 4.84 -4.67 10.56
C SER A 154 5.20 -5.75 11.56
N THR A 155 4.33 -6.75 11.77
CA THR A 155 4.69 -7.93 12.57
C THR A 155 5.84 -8.71 11.93
N GLN A 156 5.82 -8.89 10.60
CA GLN A 156 6.94 -9.51 9.88
C GLN A 156 8.22 -8.66 9.98
N TRP A 157 8.11 -7.34 9.86
CA TRP A 157 9.23 -6.40 9.99
C TRP A 157 9.84 -6.41 11.39
N ASN A 158 9.01 -6.47 12.42
CA ASN A 158 9.46 -6.37 13.81
C ASN A 158 9.88 -7.70 14.42
N ILE A 159 9.18 -8.82 14.14
CA ILE A 159 9.43 -10.15 14.74
C ILE A 159 9.59 -11.32 13.75
N GLY A 160 9.52 -11.07 12.45
CA GLY A 160 9.60 -12.13 11.44
C GLY A 160 11.02 -12.65 11.19
N PRO A 161 11.19 -13.65 10.32
CA PRO A 161 12.53 -14.13 9.92
C PRO A 161 13.34 -13.08 9.14
N LEU A 162 12.69 -12.20 8.38
CA LEU A 162 13.34 -11.11 7.64
C LEU A 162 12.89 -9.79 8.26
N SER A 163 13.52 -9.43 9.37
CA SER A 163 13.08 -8.40 10.32
C SER A 163 14.27 -7.58 10.81
N GLU A 164 13.99 -6.50 11.54
CA GLU A 164 14.99 -5.73 12.27
C GLU A 164 15.75 -6.62 13.26
N LEU A 165 15.06 -7.45 14.04
CA LEU A 165 15.74 -8.29 15.03
C LEU A 165 16.76 -9.27 14.43
N THR A 166 16.53 -9.77 13.22
CA THR A 166 17.42 -10.77 12.61
C THR A 166 18.63 -10.13 11.96
N VAL A 167 18.43 -8.98 11.32
CA VAL A 167 19.49 -8.31 10.57
C VAL A 167 20.36 -7.47 11.49
N GLU A 168 19.76 -6.74 12.44
CA GLU A 168 20.47 -5.89 13.40
C GLU A 168 20.97 -6.66 14.62
N LYS A 169 20.58 -7.93 14.76
CA LYS A 169 20.90 -8.80 15.89
C LYS A 169 20.43 -8.23 17.23
N TYR A 170 19.32 -7.49 17.24
CA TYR A 170 18.75 -6.97 18.49
C TYR A 170 18.38 -8.09 19.46
N GLY A 171 18.57 -7.83 20.75
CA GLY A 171 18.33 -8.82 21.80
C GLY A 171 19.25 -10.06 21.78
N THR A 172 20.29 -10.08 20.95
CA THR A 172 21.30 -11.16 20.94
C THR A 172 22.43 -10.89 21.94
N SER A 173 23.22 -11.91 22.25
CA SER A 173 24.43 -11.80 23.05
C SER A 173 25.57 -11.07 22.32
N ALA A 174 25.51 -11.02 20.99
CA ALA A 174 26.50 -10.33 20.16
C ALA A 174 26.29 -8.81 20.18
N ARG A 175 25.04 -8.34 20.33
CA ARG A 175 24.69 -6.91 20.49
C ARG A 175 24.29 -6.63 21.93
N GLN A 176 25.28 -6.24 22.75
CA GLN A 176 25.04 -5.96 24.17
C GLN A 176 24.08 -4.77 24.38
N PRO A 177 23.30 -4.78 25.48
CA PRO A 177 22.39 -3.68 25.81
C PRO A 177 23.09 -2.32 25.94
N TRP A 178 22.35 -1.25 25.65
CA TRP A 178 22.81 0.14 25.81
C TRP A 178 21.93 0.92 26.80
N ASN A 179 22.40 2.11 27.19
CA ASN A 179 21.63 3.03 28.04
C ASN A 179 20.56 3.74 27.21
N LYS A 180 19.50 4.25 27.86
CA LYS A 180 18.41 4.97 27.18
C LYS A 180 18.83 6.25 26.43
N ASP A 181 19.99 6.80 26.77
CA ASP A 181 20.57 7.96 26.07
C ASP A 181 21.37 7.59 24.81
N GLY A 182 21.38 6.29 24.43
CA GLY A 182 22.13 5.78 23.28
C GLY A 182 23.59 5.42 23.60
N SER A 183 24.08 5.69 24.81
CA SER A 183 25.47 5.38 25.16
C SER A 183 25.70 3.88 25.38
N TRP A 184 26.85 3.40 24.90
CA TRP A 184 27.24 1.99 24.96
C TRP A 184 28.62 1.82 25.64
N PRO A 185 28.82 0.78 26.49
CA PRO A 185 27.84 -0.23 26.93
C PRO A 185 26.86 0.32 27.98
N CYS A 186 25.78 -0.43 28.28
CA CYS A 186 24.88 -0.06 29.36
C CYS A 186 25.62 0.02 30.72
N THR A 187 25.54 1.16 31.39
CA THR A 187 26.18 1.43 32.70
C THR A 187 25.15 1.59 33.82
N HIS A 188 23.91 1.90 33.50
CA HIS A 188 22.84 2.15 34.48
C HIS A 188 21.50 1.58 34.01
N LYS A 189 20.70 1.06 34.95
CA LYS A 189 19.39 0.47 34.65
C LYS A 189 18.29 1.55 34.54
N PRO A 190 17.26 1.35 33.71
CA PRO A 190 17.02 0.19 32.83
C PRO A 190 17.83 0.25 31.52
N CYS A 191 18.40 -0.90 31.13
CA CYS A 191 19.05 -1.06 29.82
C CYS A 191 18.03 -1.41 28.74
N VAL A 192 18.34 -1.05 27.50
CA VAL A 192 17.54 -1.36 26.31
C VAL A 192 18.28 -2.32 25.38
N THR A 193 17.53 -3.14 24.65
CA THR A 193 18.04 -4.22 23.80
C THR A 193 17.68 -4.08 22.33
N GLY A 194 16.91 -3.05 21.96
CA GLY A 194 16.36 -2.83 20.61
C GLY A 194 15.27 -3.80 20.22
N VAL A 195 14.71 -4.48 21.20
CA VAL A 195 13.50 -5.27 21.02
C VAL A 195 12.48 -4.70 21.98
N GLY A 196 11.26 -4.49 21.49
CA GLY A 196 10.14 -3.98 22.25
C GLY A 196 8.82 -4.31 21.55
N GLN A 197 7.73 -4.23 22.31
CA GLN A 197 6.40 -4.57 21.80
C GLN A 197 5.64 -3.37 21.22
N VAL A 198 6.17 -2.15 21.38
CA VAL A 198 5.53 -0.91 20.97
C VAL A 198 5.19 -0.88 19.48
N ASP A 199 6.11 -1.29 18.61
CA ASP A 199 5.94 -1.19 17.16
C ASP A 199 4.85 -2.11 16.59
N LEU A 200 4.50 -3.20 17.30
CA LEU A 200 3.35 -4.03 16.91
C LEU A 200 2.03 -3.27 17.00
N VAL A 201 2.01 -2.13 17.70
CA VAL A 201 0.82 -1.30 17.90
C VAL A 201 0.99 0.08 17.26
N THR A 202 2.11 0.76 17.50
CA THR A 202 2.32 2.13 17.00
C THR A 202 2.44 2.16 15.48
N THR A 203 3.07 1.16 14.86
CA THR A 203 3.17 1.05 13.40
C THR A 203 1.80 0.94 12.72
N PRO A 204 0.94 -0.04 13.09
CA PRO A 204 -0.39 -0.13 12.49
C PRO A 204 -1.29 1.07 12.82
N VAL A 205 -1.37 1.47 14.10
CA VAL A 205 -2.29 2.54 14.52
C VAL A 205 -1.84 3.91 14.03
N GLY A 206 -0.53 4.19 14.10
CA GLY A 206 0.06 5.42 13.60
C GLY A 206 0.01 5.50 12.08
N GLY A 207 0.25 4.39 11.38
CA GLY A 207 0.08 4.31 9.93
C GLY A 207 -1.34 4.64 9.50
N PHE A 208 -2.33 4.06 10.18
CA PHE A 208 -3.73 4.36 9.93
C PHE A 208 -4.06 5.84 10.16
N ALA A 209 -3.51 6.45 11.20
CA ALA A 209 -3.69 7.88 11.46
C ALA A 209 -3.07 8.74 10.34
N TRP A 210 -1.88 8.40 9.85
CA TRP A 210 -1.25 9.07 8.71
C TRP A 210 -2.06 8.91 7.43
N GLN A 211 -2.53 7.70 7.13
CA GLN A 211 -3.40 7.43 5.99
C GLN A 211 -4.67 8.26 6.04
N LEU A 212 -5.36 8.32 7.18
CA LEU A 212 -6.56 9.15 7.33
C LEU A 212 -6.26 10.65 7.16
N THR A 213 -5.11 11.09 7.65
CA THR A 213 -4.65 12.48 7.50
C THR A 213 -4.41 12.82 6.03
N GLU A 214 -3.70 11.95 5.31
CA GLU A 214 -3.48 12.09 3.87
C GLU A 214 -4.80 12.05 3.08
N ASP A 215 -5.72 11.15 3.41
CA ASP A 215 -7.04 11.06 2.79
C ASP A 215 -7.87 12.34 3.02
N PHE A 216 -7.75 12.96 4.20
CA PHE A 216 -8.37 14.23 4.54
C PHE A 216 -7.76 15.40 3.75
N LEU A 217 -6.44 15.54 3.75
CA LEU A 217 -5.75 16.62 3.02
C LEU A 217 -6.00 16.54 1.50
N ASP A 218 -6.03 15.33 0.94
CA ASP A 218 -6.31 15.09 -0.47
C ASP A 218 -7.75 15.53 -0.82
N LYS A 219 -8.73 15.19 0.02
CA LYS A 219 -10.13 15.57 -0.19
C LYS A 219 -10.38 17.05 0.02
N GLU A 220 -9.84 17.65 1.07
CA GLU A 220 -10.19 19.03 1.45
C GLU A 220 -9.30 20.08 0.78
N ILE A 221 -8.05 19.76 0.43
CA ILE A 221 -7.12 20.72 -0.15
C ILE A 221 -6.84 20.38 -1.60
N ALA A 222 -6.34 19.17 -1.90
CA ALA A 222 -5.95 18.82 -3.26
C ALA A 222 -7.13 18.90 -4.25
N ARG A 223 -8.33 18.43 -3.86
CA ARG A 223 -9.55 18.59 -4.68
C ARG A 223 -9.92 20.05 -4.95
N ARG A 224 -9.73 20.94 -4.00
CA ARG A 224 -10.03 22.37 -4.19
C ARG A 224 -9.05 22.99 -5.19
N VAL A 225 -7.77 22.66 -5.10
CA VAL A 225 -6.75 23.10 -6.07
C VAL A 225 -7.04 22.55 -7.46
N GLU A 226 -7.36 21.25 -7.58
CA GLU A 226 -7.77 20.61 -8.85
C GLU A 226 -8.97 21.30 -9.52
N GLY A 227 -9.93 21.80 -8.72
CA GLY A 227 -11.08 22.53 -9.23
C GLY A 227 -10.81 24.01 -9.55
N ALA A 228 -9.79 24.60 -8.93
CA ALA A 228 -9.47 26.02 -9.05
C ALA A 228 -8.49 26.35 -10.19
N THR A 229 -7.72 25.37 -10.68
CA THR A 229 -6.73 25.61 -11.75
C THR A 229 -6.63 24.43 -12.72
N GLN A 230 -6.26 24.72 -13.97
CA GLN A 230 -5.87 23.72 -14.96
C GLN A 230 -4.35 23.55 -15.09
N ASN A 231 -3.56 24.26 -14.27
CA ASN A 231 -2.11 24.12 -14.27
C ASN A 231 -1.71 22.76 -13.67
N HIS A 232 -1.36 21.82 -14.54
CA HIS A 232 -0.96 20.46 -14.15
C HIS A 232 0.22 20.43 -13.18
N PHE A 233 1.20 21.33 -13.34
CA PHE A 233 2.34 21.38 -12.44
C PHE A 233 1.91 21.72 -11.00
N LEU A 234 1.02 22.69 -10.82
CA LEU A 234 0.52 23.06 -9.49
C LEU A 234 -0.34 21.94 -8.87
N VAL A 235 -1.16 21.28 -9.68
CA VAL A 235 -1.98 20.14 -9.23
C VAL A 235 -1.09 18.98 -8.78
N ASP A 236 -0.12 18.59 -9.61
CA ASP A 236 0.74 17.44 -9.35
C ASP A 236 1.66 17.71 -8.15
N LEU A 237 2.23 18.92 -8.06
CA LEU A 237 3.03 19.35 -6.90
C LEU A 237 2.21 19.31 -5.61
N THR A 238 0.97 19.82 -5.63
CA THR A 238 0.09 19.82 -4.45
C THR A 238 -0.21 18.39 -4.00
N ARG A 239 -0.52 17.50 -4.95
CA ARG A 239 -0.76 16.08 -4.68
C ARG A 239 0.45 15.36 -4.10
N CYS A 240 1.66 15.70 -4.52
CA CYS A 240 2.89 15.15 -3.95
C CYS A 240 3.17 15.70 -2.54
N ALA A 241 2.98 17.00 -2.33
CA ALA A 241 3.27 17.65 -1.06
C ALA A 241 2.31 17.21 0.07
N LEU A 242 1.04 17.00 -0.26
CA LEU A 242 0.01 16.63 0.72
C LEU A 242 -0.14 15.13 0.94
N ASN A 243 0.34 14.32 0.00
CA ASN A 243 0.27 12.85 0.09
C ASN A 243 1.61 12.19 -0.26
N PRO A 244 2.69 12.51 0.47
CA PRO A 244 4.01 11.94 0.19
C PRO A 244 4.04 10.42 0.35
N ILE A 245 3.30 9.86 1.31
CA ILE A 245 3.28 8.42 1.61
C ILE A 245 2.53 7.67 0.51
N ARG A 246 1.33 8.14 0.14
CA ARG A 246 0.62 7.60 -1.03
C ARG A 246 1.46 7.74 -2.30
N GLY A 247 2.23 8.82 -2.43
CA GLY A 247 3.18 9.03 -3.53
C GLY A 247 4.29 7.99 -3.57
N GLY A 248 4.86 7.63 -2.41
CA GLY A 248 5.81 6.52 -2.30
C GLY A 248 5.20 5.19 -2.72
N ALA A 249 3.99 4.87 -2.24
CA ALA A 249 3.27 3.67 -2.66
C ALA A 249 2.96 3.66 -4.17
N ASN A 250 2.59 4.81 -4.74
CA ASN A 250 2.39 4.95 -6.18
C ASN A 250 3.66 4.60 -6.98
N ILE A 251 4.84 4.99 -6.50
CA ILE A 251 6.12 4.66 -7.16
C ILE A 251 6.35 3.15 -7.15
N LEU A 252 6.13 2.47 -6.02
CA LEU A 252 6.16 1.01 -5.94
C LEU A 252 5.15 0.38 -6.89
N HIS A 253 3.99 1.02 -7.03
CA HIS A 253 2.94 0.65 -7.98
C HIS A 253 3.23 1.08 -9.42
N GLY A 254 4.45 1.50 -9.78
CA GLY A 254 4.81 1.89 -11.14
C GLY A 254 3.96 3.03 -11.70
N LYS A 255 3.45 3.90 -10.82
CA LYS A 255 2.70 5.12 -11.14
C LYS A 255 3.47 6.35 -10.72
N SER A 256 3.14 7.48 -11.33
CA SER A 256 3.65 8.78 -10.89
C SER A 256 3.21 9.06 -9.44
N PRO A 257 4.03 9.76 -8.64
CA PRO A 257 3.71 9.99 -7.22
C PRO A 257 2.42 10.79 -7.02
N TRP A 258 2.04 11.65 -7.98
CA TRP A 258 0.79 12.42 -7.97
C TRP A 258 -0.44 11.65 -8.50
N TYR A 259 -0.33 10.36 -8.82
CA TYR A 259 -1.45 9.57 -9.35
C TYR A 259 -2.60 9.43 -8.33
N ARG A 260 -3.84 9.51 -8.82
CA ARG A 260 -5.08 9.29 -8.05
C ARG A 260 -6.03 8.39 -8.82
N ALA A 261 -6.26 7.17 -8.33
CA ALA A 261 -7.08 6.19 -9.05
C ALA A 261 -8.51 6.68 -9.33
N SER A 262 -9.16 7.32 -8.36
CA SER A 262 -10.50 7.92 -8.48
C SER A 262 -10.65 9.00 -9.58
N ARG A 263 -9.52 9.57 -10.04
CA ARG A 263 -9.49 10.74 -10.95
C ARG A 263 -8.83 10.42 -12.27
N ASP A 264 -7.76 9.63 -12.23
CA ASP A 264 -6.83 9.45 -13.33
C ASP A 264 -6.99 8.09 -14.03
N ALA A 265 -7.65 7.11 -13.40
CA ALA A 265 -7.88 5.79 -14.00
C ALA A 265 -8.60 5.89 -15.35
N ARG A 266 -9.49 6.88 -15.53
CA ARG A 266 -10.19 7.12 -16.81
C ARG A 266 -9.29 7.66 -17.93
N LYS A 267 -8.22 8.40 -17.60
CA LYS A 267 -7.33 8.99 -18.62
C LYS A 267 -6.45 7.92 -19.30
N ILE A 268 -6.05 6.89 -18.55
CA ILE A 268 -5.19 5.79 -19.07
C ILE A 268 -5.95 4.93 -20.09
N TYR A 269 -7.25 4.68 -19.88
CA TYR A 269 -8.07 3.92 -20.84
C TYR A 269 -8.15 4.59 -22.21
N PHE A 270 -8.28 5.93 -22.27
CA PHE A 270 -8.33 6.65 -23.55
C PHE A 270 -6.96 6.70 -24.26
N MET A 271 -5.86 6.84 -23.52
CA MET A 271 -4.51 6.83 -24.10
C MET A 271 -4.10 5.46 -24.67
N HIS A 272 -4.52 4.35 -24.04
CA HIS A 272 -4.17 3.01 -24.54
C HIS A 272 -5.12 2.46 -25.61
N HIS A 273 -6.37 2.94 -25.70
CA HIS A 273 -7.33 2.47 -26.71
C HIS A 273 -7.40 3.34 -27.97
N PHE A 274 -6.83 4.56 -27.96
CA PHE A 274 -6.74 5.40 -29.14
C PHE A 274 -5.32 5.98 -29.33
N PRO A 275 -4.34 5.17 -29.76
CA PRO A 275 -3.09 5.69 -30.28
C PRO A 275 -3.36 6.25 -31.68
N GLY A 276 -3.72 7.53 -31.77
CA GLY A 276 -3.76 8.24 -33.05
C GLY A 276 -5.02 9.06 -33.28
N ASN A 277 -4.99 10.31 -32.85
CA ASN A 277 -5.61 11.37 -33.63
C ASN A 277 -4.79 12.65 -33.45
N THR A 278 -3.65 12.70 -34.14
CA THR A 278 -2.95 13.96 -34.40
C THR A 278 -3.84 14.79 -35.33
N PRO A 279 -4.23 16.02 -34.99
CA PRO A 279 -4.88 16.92 -35.93
C PRO A 279 -3.88 17.23 -37.03
N GLY A 280 -4.18 16.81 -38.26
CA GLY A 280 -3.41 17.23 -39.43
C GLY A 280 -3.49 18.75 -39.56
N HIS A 281 -2.32 19.39 -39.61
CA HIS A 281 -2.18 20.76 -40.08
C HIS A 281 -2.74 20.86 -41.50
N GLY A 282 -3.87 21.55 -41.66
CA GLY A 282 -4.29 22.08 -42.95
C GLY A 282 -3.37 23.25 -43.30
N GLY A 283 -2.46 23.02 -44.24
CA GLY A 283 -1.72 24.05 -44.94
C GLY A 283 -2.21 24.11 -46.39
N GLU A 284 -2.59 25.33 -46.77
CA GLU A 284 -2.60 25.96 -48.11
C GLU A 284 -3.01 25.14 -49.35
#